data_AF-A0A931RVU5-F1
#
_entry.id   AF-A0A931RVU5-F1
#
_cell.length_a   1.000
_cell.length_b   1.000
_cell.length_c   1.000
_cell.angle_alpha   90.00
_cell.angle_beta   90.00
_cell.angle_gamma   90.00
#
_symmetry.space_group_name_H-M   'P 1'
#
loop_
_entity.id
_entity.type
_entity.pdbx_description
1 polymer ?
#
loop_
_entity_poly.entity_id
_entity_poly.type
_entity_poly.pdbx_seq_one_letter_code
_entity_poly.pdbx_strand_id
1 'polypeptide(L)'
;MENQNVIKNFRHVGLVVRNIKKSLDFYQNFLGLTIARQDTETGDFISHLAGIDNVTIEWIKLNIPGGGLLELIQHHSHPDPRTNQKPDLSLTNQLGCSHPAFTVSDLQALHDHLTRNGYQCLSEPLHSPDGKVKVLFAYDPDGILLELVEEKAQRGGSKVRIKTKHRIIKDGFVLEKGDLYYQLYEMEPHSAAQAIPITWSKAKDFSVYDDQGNKWIDMTSGIFVANAGHANPAIKAAIQKQLDDDLLFAYNYPTTIRRDLVSRLLSLSSPHFTKVALLNSGSEAVDLAYKLIKNWGNRTNRRHIISLRGSYHGRGLSNDLICGNKNKADWSGVSDPGIHFIDFPYKESDEFNPDHLPPAKDITAFFLETFQGWGAWFYPPKFITKLYDFAKQNGILICFDEMQSGFYRIGPLYGYMTYGEIEPDILCLGKGMASSLPLSAVLSRDEIIDYDKKADLHGTHSGNPLCSAAGLASLNFLSDPKQIEKRTEVMNVFQSELSKLSEFSSIKQVNARGMIAGLIFNESDTATKVALGCINRGVLVVCTFRESIKLAPPLTITADAVYEAVGVIRDCIANTEKA
;
A
#
# COMPACT_ATOMS: atom_id res chain seq x y z
N MET A 1 -10.47 23.01 25.85
CA MET A 1 -9.78 21.99 25.03
C MET A 1 -10.18 20.65 25.60
N GLU A 2 -11.30 20.11 25.13
CA GLU A 2 -11.67 18.72 25.41
C GLU A 2 -11.36 17.94 24.12
N ASN A 3 -10.46 16.97 24.24
CA ASN A 3 -10.08 15.96 23.24
C ASN A 3 -9.48 16.43 21.89
N GLN A 4 -8.40 17.21 21.94
CA GLN A 4 -7.43 17.22 20.82
C GLN A 4 -6.13 16.55 21.27
N ASN A 5 -5.51 15.74 20.42
CA ASN A 5 -4.16 15.19 20.64
C ASN A 5 -3.14 16.35 20.63
N VAL A 6 -2.97 16.99 21.79
CA VAL A 6 -2.04 18.11 21.99
C VAL A 6 -0.60 17.70 21.69
N ILE A 7 -0.23 16.47 22.06
CA ILE A 7 1.08 15.88 21.79
C ILE A 7 1.08 15.23 20.40
N LYS A 8 1.96 15.69 19.51
CA LYS A 8 2.15 15.14 18.15
C LYS A 8 3.14 13.98 18.14
N ASN A 9 4.24 14.08 18.90
CA ASN A 9 5.30 13.07 18.90
C ASN A 9 6.16 13.15 20.17
N PHE A 10 6.83 12.04 20.50
CA PHE A 10 7.96 12.03 21.42
C PHE A 10 9.21 12.55 20.71
N ARG A 11 9.91 13.51 21.32
CA ARG A 11 11.03 14.22 20.67
C ARG A 11 12.37 13.64 21.08
N HIS A 12 12.69 13.66 22.37
CA HIS A 12 13.94 13.14 22.92
C HIS A 12 13.89 13.00 24.45
N VAL A 13 14.92 12.39 25.05
CA VAL A 13 15.19 12.42 26.50
C VAL A 13 16.44 13.25 26.76
N GLY A 14 16.37 14.19 27.70
CA GLY A 14 17.49 15.01 28.15
C GLY A 14 18.19 14.46 29.40
N LEU A 15 19.47 14.14 29.30
CA LEU A 15 20.34 13.73 30.40
C LEU A 15 21.35 14.83 30.74
N VAL A 16 21.24 15.39 31.95
CA VAL A 16 22.29 16.26 32.47
C VAL A 16 23.46 15.41 32.92
N VAL A 17 24.66 15.75 32.45
CA VAL A 17 25.91 15.02 32.68
C VAL A 17 26.98 15.92 33.28
N ARG A 18 27.85 15.32 34.09
CA ARG A 18 28.96 16.02 34.76
C ARG A 18 30.10 16.41 33.82
N ASN A 19 30.34 15.58 32.81
CA ASN A 19 31.41 15.77 31.84
C ASN A 19 30.96 15.21 30.51
N ILE A 20 30.48 16.10 29.65
CA ILE A 20 29.84 15.75 28.39
C ILE A 20 30.81 15.03 27.44
N LYS A 21 32.11 15.36 27.50
CA LYS A 21 33.13 14.67 26.70
C LYS A 21 33.32 13.20 27.11
N LYS A 22 33.36 12.92 28.42
CA LYS A 22 33.44 11.53 28.94
C LYS A 22 32.16 10.76 28.67
N SER A 23 31.01 11.39 28.84
CA SER A 23 29.73 10.78 28.52
C SER A 23 29.62 10.48 27.03
N LEU A 24 29.98 11.43 26.16
CA LEU A 24 29.99 11.23 24.71
C LEU A 24 30.87 10.06 24.30
N ASP A 25 32.09 9.95 24.84
CA ASP A 25 32.98 8.81 24.58
C ASP A 25 32.31 7.47 24.91
N PHE A 26 31.65 7.37 26.07
CA PHE A 26 30.87 6.19 26.43
C PHE A 26 29.74 5.90 25.44
N TYR A 27 28.86 6.88 25.19
CA TYR A 27 27.69 6.69 24.35
C TYR A 27 28.03 6.44 22.88
N GLN A 28 29.07 7.08 22.35
CA GLN A 28 29.49 6.93 20.96
C GLN A 28 30.34 5.68 20.77
N ASN A 29 31.41 5.54 21.55
CA ASN A 29 32.44 4.54 21.26
C ASN A 29 32.13 3.17 21.89
N PHE A 30 31.39 3.14 23.00
CA PHE A 30 31.00 1.87 23.65
C PHE A 30 29.59 1.44 23.31
N LEU A 31 28.63 2.38 23.20
CA LEU A 31 27.24 2.06 22.87
C LEU A 31 26.88 2.26 21.39
N GLY A 32 27.78 2.80 20.58
CA GLY A 32 27.60 2.91 19.13
C GLY A 32 26.60 3.99 18.69
N LEU A 33 26.25 4.94 19.56
CA LEU A 33 25.38 6.07 19.20
C LEU A 33 26.13 7.04 18.29
N THR A 34 25.41 7.71 17.38
CA THR A 34 26.03 8.69 16.46
C THR A 34 25.59 10.11 16.80
N ILE A 35 26.49 11.07 16.65
CA ILE A 35 26.18 12.49 16.89
C ILE A 35 25.24 12.99 15.81
N ALA A 36 24.07 13.47 16.23
CA ALA A 36 23.10 14.15 15.38
C ALA A 36 23.39 15.65 15.30
N ARG A 37 23.62 16.29 16.46
CA ARG A 37 23.91 17.72 16.58
C ARG A 37 24.61 18.01 17.90
N GLN A 38 25.42 19.05 17.95
CA GLN A 38 26.02 19.56 19.18
C GLN A 38 26.09 21.09 19.11
N ASP A 39 25.92 21.76 20.24
CA ASP A 39 25.97 23.22 20.31
C ASP A 39 26.30 23.70 21.73
N THR A 40 26.63 25.00 21.83
CA THR A 40 26.75 25.70 23.11
C THR A 40 25.79 26.88 23.11
N GLU A 41 24.90 26.93 24.08
CA GLU A 41 23.92 27.99 24.25
C GLU A 41 24.28 28.88 25.44
N THR A 42 24.21 30.20 25.21
CA THR A 42 24.47 31.23 26.21
C THR A 42 23.60 32.45 25.92
N GLY A 43 23.31 33.24 26.95
CA GLY A 43 22.55 34.50 26.84
C GLY A 43 21.08 34.38 27.22
N ASP A 44 20.35 35.48 27.01
CA ASP A 44 19.01 35.70 27.58
C ASP A 44 18.02 34.58 27.28
N PHE A 45 18.02 34.03 26.06
CA PHE A 45 17.10 32.97 25.68
C PHE A 45 17.17 31.76 26.62
N ILE A 46 18.37 31.20 26.80
CA ILE A 46 18.53 29.99 27.60
C ILE A 46 18.38 30.29 29.10
N SER A 47 18.72 31.51 29.52
CA SER A 47 18.49 31.96 30.90
C SER A 47 17.01 32.04 31.26
N HIS A 48 16.20 32.62 30.38
CA HIS A 48 14.74 32.69 30.59
C HIS A 48 14.09 31.31 30.45
N LEU A 49 14.54 30.49 29.49
CA LEU A 49 13.98 29.18 29.25
C LEU A 49 14.24 28.22 30.42
N ALA A 50 15.48 28.17 30.92
CA ALA A 50 15.88 27.29 32.01
C ALA A 50 15.52 27.85 33.40
N GLY A 51 15.12 29.14 33.48
CA GLY A 51 14.89 29.85 34.74
C GLY A 51 16.17 30.07 35.55
N ILE A 52 17.33 30.24 34.88
CA ILE A 52 18.65 30.38 35.51
C ILE A 52 19.40 31.57 34.89
N ASP A 53 19.71 32.58 35.69
CA ASP A 53 20.42 33.78 35.22
C ASP A 53 21.86 33.48 34.76
N ASN A 54 22.25 34.07 33.62
CA ASN A 54 23.59 33.97 33.03
C ASN A 54 24.11 32.54 32.81
N VAL A 55 23.23 31.61 32.43
CA VAL A 55 23.60 30.22 32.21
C VAL A 55 24.28 30.03 30.86
N THR A 56 25.31 29.19 30.84
CA THR A 56 25.90 28.63 29.62
C THR A 56 25.75 27.13 29.69
N ILE A 57 25.19 26.52 28.64
CA ILE A 57 25.03 25.08 28.53
C ILE A 57 25.71 24.58 27.25
N GLU A 58 26.29 23.40 27.33
CA GLU A 58 26.73 22.62 26.19
C GLU A 58 25.84 21.40 26.06
N TRP A 59 25.33 21.13 24.87
CA TRP A 59 24.46 19.99 24.64
C TRP A 59 24.83 19.22 23.37
N ILE A 60 24.58 17.90 23.40
CA ILE A 60 24.86 16.98 22.29
C ILE A 60 23.67 16.03 22.11
N LYS A 61 23.07 16.03 20.92
CA LYS A 61 22.04 15.08 20.49
C LYS A 61 22.66 13.89 19.81
N LEU A 62 22.24 12.70 20.22
CA LEU A 62 22.72 11.40 19.74
C LEU A 62 21.55 10.61 19.15
N ASN A 63 21.76 10.01 17.98
CA ASN A 63 20.81 9.09 17.34
C ASN A 63 20.92 7.69 17.97
N ILE A 64 19.78 7.11 18.33
CA ILE A 64 19.69 5.74 18.83
C ILE A 64 19.37 4.77 17.67
N PRO A 65 20.14 3.68 17.49
CA PRO A 65 19.79 2.64 16.53
C PRO A 65 18.40 2.06 16.82
N GLY A 66 17.53 2.05 15.79
CA GLY A 66 16.13 1.66 15.95
C GLY A 66 15.15 2.80 16.26
N GLY A 67 15.65 4.03 16.44
CA GLY A 67 14.85 5.25 16.56
C GLY A 67 14.95 5.92 17.93
N GLY A 68 14.66 7.22 17.96
CA GLY A 68 14.74 8.07 19.16
C GLY A 68 16.02 8.92 19.22
N LEU A 69 15.96 9.94 20.08
CA LEU A 69 17.05 10.89 20.30
C LEU A 69 17.36 10.99 21.79
N LEU A 70 18.66 10.98 22.10
CA LEU A 70 19.19 11.25 23.43
C LEU A 70 19.92 12.59 23.40
N GLU A 71 19.59 13.51 24.30
CA GLU A 71 20.33 14.75 24.50
C GLU A 71 21.18 14.65 25.76
N LEU A 72 22.48 14.92 25.64
CA LEU A 72 23.38 15.10 26.78
C LEU A 72 23.53 16.60 27.02
N ILE A 73 23.47 17.05 28.27
CA ILE A 73 23.53 18.48 28.64
C ILE A 73 24.55 18.66 29.75
N GLN A 74 25.44 19.64 29.63
CA GLN A 74 26.35 20.08 30.69
C GLN A 74 26.20 21.58 30.90
N HIS A 75 25.95 21.98 32.15
CA HIS A 75 25.91 23.38 32.57
C HIS A 75 27.31 23.87 32.95
N HIS A 76 27.72 25.04 32.44
CA HIS A 76 29.06 25.60 32.61
C HIS A 76 29.11 26.82 33.55
N SER A 77 28.05 27.62 33.66
CA SER A 77 28.09 28.95 34.33
C SER A 77 27.31 29.08 35.65
N HIS A 78 26.70 28.03 36.21
CA HIS A 78 26.09 28.03 37.57
C HIS A 78 25.85 26.61 38.13
N PRO A 79 26.03 26.39 39.45
CA PRO A 79 27.34 26.17 40.03
C PRO A 79 27.84 24.72 39.88
N ASP A 80 29.14 24.63 40.01
CA ASP A 80 29.91 23.41 40.18
C ASP A 80 29.37 22.51 41.32
N PRO A 81 29.07 21.21 41.07
CA PRO A 81 28.63 20.26 42.10
C PRO A 81 29.68 19.98 43.21
N ARG A 82 30.82 20.68 43.22
CA ARG A 82 31.89 20.58 44.22
C ARG A 82 31.78 21.56 45.40
N THR A 83 30.83 22.52 45.42
CA THR A 83 30.71 23.49 46.53
C THR A 83 29.55 23.14 47.46
N ASN A 84 29.82 23.06 48.77
CA ASN A 84 28.85 22.67 49.82
C ASN A 84 27.80 23.76 50.15
N GLN A 85 27.63 24.76 49.30
CA GLN A 85 26.47 25.65 49.36
C GLN A 85 25.40 25.05 48.46
N LYS A 86 24.25 24.68 49.04
CA LYS A 86 23.07 24.32 48.23
C LYS A 86 22.70 25.54 47.38
N PRO A 87 22.88 25.49 46.05
CA PRO A 87 22.13 26.38 45.20
C PRO A 87 20.69 25.89 45.26
N ASP A 88 19.73 26.78 45.13
CA ASP A 88 18.36 26.38 44.83
C ASP A 88 18.36 25.80 43.40
N LEU A 89 18.77 24.53 43.27
CA LEU A 89 18.91 23.86 41.98
C LEU A 89 17.51 23.56 41.46
N SER A 90 17.07 24.31 40.45
CA SER A 90 15.94 23.91 39.63
C SER A 90 16.21 22.54 39.00
N LEU A 91 15.16 21.73 38.80
CA LEU A 91 15.24 20.39 38.22
C LEU A 91 15.95 20.35 36.85
N THR A 92 16.05 21.48 36.15
CA THR A 92 16.71 21.64 34.84
C THR A 92 18.23 21.39 34.86
N ASN A 93 18.88 21.43 36.04
CA ASN A 93 20.34 21.25 36.19
C ASN A 93 20.70 20.06 37.12
N GLN A 94 19.75 19.17 37.40
CA GLN A 94 20.03 17.98 38.23
C GLN A 94 20.66 16.86 37.39
N LEU A 95 21.79 16.31 37.86
CA LEU A 95 22.47 15.18 37.20
C LEU A 95 21.53 13.97 37.03
N GLY A 96 21.44 13.44 35.81
CA GLY A 96 20.59 12.29 35.47
C GLY A 96 19.54 12.63 34.42
N CYS A 97 18.48 11.83 34.34
CA CYS A 97 17.33 12.13 33.48
C CYS A 97 16.62 13.37 34.00
N SER A 98 16.67 14.44 33.21
CA SER A 98 16.20 15.76 33.61
C SER A 98 14.84 16.09 33.02
N HIS A 99 14.56 15.66 31.78
CA HIS A 99 13.26 15.86 31.14
C HIS A 99 13.02 14.89 29.97
N PRO A 100 11.78 14.44 29.75
CA PRO A 100 11.28 14.05 28.44
C PRO A 100 10.82 15.28 27.64
N ALA A 101 11.02 15.21 26.33
CA ALA A 101 10.62 16.27 25.41
C ALA A 101 9.53 15.79 24.44
N PHE A 102 8.51 16.63 24.22
CA PHE A 102 7.39 16.34 23.33
C PHE A 102 7.22 17.43 22.29
N THR A 103 6.83 17.03 21.07
CA THR A 103 6.38 17.98 20.04
C THR A 103 4.88 18.22 20.21
N VAL A 104 4.45 19.48 20.22
CA VAL A 104 3.04 19.87 20.39
C VAL A 104 2.49 20.62 19.18
N SER A 105 1.16 20.66 19.04
CA SER A 105 0.47 21.29 17.92
C SER A 105 0.39 22.82 18.02
N ASP A 106 0.11 23.34 19.21
CA ASP A 106 -0.03 24.76 19.52
C ASP A 106 0.46 25.00 20.95
N LEU A 107 1.66 25.57 21.09
CA LEU A 107 2.31 25.71 22.39
C LEU A 107 1.70 26.84 23.22
N GLN A 108 1.17 27.89 22.59
CA GLN A 108 0.53 28.99 23.32
C GLN A 108 -0.81 28.54 23.91
N ALA A 109 -1.64 27.86 23.12
CA ALA A 109 -2.91 27.34 23.63
C ALA A 109 -2.69 26.34 24.77
N LEU A 110 -1.66 25.51 24.67
CA LEU A 110 -1.28 24.57 25.73
C LEU A 110 -0.80 25.29 26.99
N HIS A 111 0.08 26.28 26.86
CA HIS A 111 0.52 27.11 27.97
C HIS A 111 -0.68 27.71 28.73
N ASP A 112 -1.57 28.41 28.03
CA ASP A 112 -2.74 29.05 28.63
C ASP A 112 -3.66 28.03 29.32
N HIS A 113 -3.70 26.79 28.85
CA HIS A 113 -4.48 25.72 29.46
C HIS A 113 -3.81 25.15 30.71
N LEU A 114 -2.50 24.92 30.68
CA LEU A 114 -1.73 24.48 31.85
C LEU A 114 -1.87 25.50 32.98
N THR A 115 -1.63 26.78 32.71
CA THR A 115 -1.73 27.86 33.70
C THR A 115 -3.14 28.00 34.26
N ARG A 116 -4.19 27.94 33.41
CA ARG A 116 -5.59 28.00 33.87
C ARG A 116 -5.99 26.85 34.80
N ASN A 117 -5.35 25.70 34.67
CA ASN A 117 -5.60 24.54 35.51
C ASN A 117 -4.62 24.43 36.69
N GLY A 118 -3.81 25.47 36.94
CA GLY A 118 -2.90 25.54 38.08
C GLY A 118 -1.60 24.76 37.92
N TYR A 119 -1.26 24.30 36.71
CA TYR A 119 0.03 23.70 36.43
C TYR A 119 1.10 24.78 36.25
N GLN A 120 2.31 24.52 36.75
CA GLN A 120 3.41 25.46 36.73
C GLN A 120 4.19 25.38 35.40
N CYS A 121 4.37 26.53 34.76
CA CYS A 121 5.27 26.74 33.63
C CYS A 121 6.47 27.59 34.06
N LEU A 122 7.67 27.29 33.57
CA LEU A 122 8.89 28.04 33.93
C LEU A 122 8.99 29.38 33.21
N SER A 123 8.39 29.50 32.03
CA SER A 123 8.33 30.71 31.22
C SER A 123 7.06 30.69 30.35
N GLU A 124 6.75 31.81 29.72
CA GLU A 124 5.87 31.82 28.54
C GLU A 124 6.58 31.10 27.38
N PRO A 125 5.87 30.64 26.34
CA PRO A 125 6.51 30.05 25.14
C PRO A 125 7.56 30.98 24.52
N LEU A 126 8.82 30.53 24.48
CA LEU A 126 9.94 31.30 23.95
C LEU A 126 10.38 30.79 22.58
N HIS A 127 10.68 31.72 21.67
CA HIS A 127 11.26 31.37 20.37
C HIS A 127 12.76 31.07 20.51
N SER A 128 13.23 29.98 19.90
CA SER A 128 14.66 29.71 19.77
C SER A 128 15.39 30.87 19.06
N PRO A 129 16.70 31.06 19.29
CA PRO A 129 17.47 32.14 18.66
C PRO A 129 17.43 32.11 17.12
N ASP A 130 17.26 30.93 16.51
CA ASP A 130 17.10 30.76 15.07
C ASP A 130 15.64 30.89 14.58
N GLY A 131 14.71 31.14 15.50
CA GLY A 131 13.28 31.35 15.26
C GLY A 131 12.54 30.15 14.66
N LYS A 132 13.14 28.95 14.69
CA LYS A 132 12.58 27.73 14.08
C LYS A 132 11.62 26.98 14.99
N VAL A 133 11.82 27.06 16.30
CA VAL A 133 10.95 26.40 17.28
C VAL A 133 10.48 27.39 18.33
N LYS A 134 9.35 27.09 18.95
CA LYS A 134 8.97 27.64 20.26
C LYS A 134 9.16 26.54 21.29
N VAL A 135 9.69 26.90 22.46
CA VAL A 135 9.99 25.98 23.54
C VAL A 135 9.38 26.52 24.83
N LEU A 136 8.89 25.61 25.65
CA LEU A 136 8.33 25.86 26.97
C LEU A 136 8.71 24.70 27.89
N PHE A 137 9.10 25.01 29.11
CA PHE A 137 9.20 24.00 30.17
C PHE A 137 8.00 24.10 31.12
N ALA A 138 7.41 22.95 31.46
CA ALA A 138 6.29 22.84 32.39
C ALA A 138 6.49 21.67 33.36
N TYR A 139 5.79 21.71 34.50
CA TYR A 139 5.79 20.62 35.48
C TYR A 139 4.49 19.82 35.40
N ASP A 140 4.63 18.49 35.48
CA ASP A 140 3.51 17.59 35.65
C ASP A 140 3.02 17.56 37.12
N PRO A 141 1.93 16.83 37.45
CA PRO A 141 1.42 16.75 38.81
C PRO A 141 2.41 16.23 39.85
N ASP A 142 3.40 15.44 39.43
CA ASP A 142 4.42 14.82 40.29
C ASP A 142 5.71 15.66 40.36
N GLY A 143 5.73 16.82 39.70
CA GLY A 143 6.88 17.72 39.67
C GLY A 143 7.95 17.32 38.65
N ILE A 144 7.66 16.43 37.71
CA ILE A 144 8.57 16.08 36.62
C ILE A 144 8.58 17.21 35.60
N LEU A 145 9.79 17.65 35.23
CA LEU A 145 9.99 18.67 34.23
C LEU A 145 9.75 18.11 32.82
N LEU A 146 8.90 18.76 32.04
CA LEU A 146 8.58 18.42 30.65
C LEU A 146 9.08 19.53 29.72
N GLU A 147 9.78 19.17 28.65
CA GLU A 147 10.05 20.08 27.52
C GLU A 147 8.94 19.97 26.48
N LEU A 148 8.31 21.08 26.14
CA LEU A 148 7.23 21.15 25.16
C LEU A 148 7.68 22.04 24.02
N VAL A 149 7.72 21.46 22.82
CA VAL A 149 8.27 22.11 21.63
C VAL A 149 7.21 22.20 20.53
N GLU A 150 6.91 23.42 20.09
CA GLU A 150 6.20 23.65 18.84
C GLU A 150 7.25 23.96 17.77
N GLU A 151 7.42 23.03 16.84
CA GLU A 151 8.18 23.35 15.64
C GLU A 151 7.31 24.22 14.74
N LYS A 152 7.88 25.29 14.16
CA LYS A 152 7.27 25.82 12.94
C LYS A 152 7.15 24.64 12.00
N ALA A 153 5.94 24.37 11.52
CA ALA A 153 5.69 23.37 10.50
C ALA A 153 6.86 23.45 9.51
N GLN A 154 7.75 22.46 9.54
CA GLN A 154 8.80 22.44 8.55
C GLN A 154 8.03 22.37 7.26
N ARG A 155 8.07 23.46 6.49
CA ARG A 155 7.78 23.43 5.06
C ARG A 155 8.88 22.59 4.39
N GLY A 156 8.96 21.32 4.78
CA GLY A 156 9.60 20.23 4.07
C GLY A 156 8.69 19.72 2.96
N GLY A 157 7.59 20.41 2.68
CA GLY A 157 6.95 20.34 1.40
C GLY A 157 7.97 20.73 0.34
N SER A 158 8.06 19.90 -0.70
CA SER A 158 8.88 20.20 -1.86
C SER A 158 8.68 21.68 -2.25
N LYS A 159 9.73 22.51 -2.15
CA LYS A 159 9.73 23.88 -2.71
C LYS A 159 9.61 23.88 -4.24
N VAL A 160 9.46 22.71 -4.85
CA VAL A 160 9.34 22.54 -6.30
C VAL A 160 7.85 22.53 -6.63
N ARG A 161 7.35 23.66 -7.09
CA ARG A 161 6.15 23.70 -7.93
C ARG A 161 6.36 22.77 -9.12
N ILE A 162 5.54 21.75 -9.24
CA ILE A 162 5.51 20.92 -10.42
C ILE A 162 4.28 21.33 -11.23
N LYS A 163 4.49 21.70 -12.48
CA LYS A 163 3.41 21.88 -13.44
C LYS A 163 3.88 21.41 -14.80
N THR A 164 3.39 20.26 -15.21
CA THR A 164 3.66 19.67 -16.52
C THR A 164 2.34 19.44 -17.25
N LYS A 165 2.39 18.71 -18.38
CA LYS A 165 1.18 18.29 -19.10
C LYS A 165 0.32 17.36 -18.23
N HIS A 166 0.93 16.42 -17.52
CA HIS A 166 0.21 15.34 -16.87
C HIS A 166 0.15 15.43 -15.34
N ARG A 167 0.97 16.25 -14.69
CA ARG A 167 0.98 16.42 -13.22
C ARG A 167 1.07 17.87 -12.78
N ILE A 168 0.49 18.15 -11.62
CA ILE A 168 0.51 19.44 -10.95
C ILE A 168 0.73 19.17 -9.47
N ILE A 169 1.84 19.64 -8.90
CA ILE A 169 2.05 19.64 -7.45
C ILE A 169 2.29 21.09 -7.04
N LYS A 170 1.42 21.57 -6.16
CA LYS A 170 1.40 22.94 -5.65
C LYS A 170 2.58 23.17 -4.73
N ASP A 171 3.02 24.43 -4.68
CA ASP A 171 4.06 24.85 -3.76
C ASP A 171 3.67 24.55 -2.31
N GLY A 172 4.58 23.93 -1.57
CA GLY A 172 4.35 23.59 -0.17
C GLY A 172 3.49 22.33 0.05
N PHE A 173 3.17 21.57 -1.00
CA PHE A 173 2.58 20.23 -0.82
C PHE A 173 3.49 19.36 0.04
N VAL A 174 2.91 18.75 1.08
CA VAL A 174 3.55 17.75 1.94
C VAL A 174 2.71 16.48 1.87
N LEU A 175 3.36 15.34 1.67
CA LEU A 175 2.71 14.04 1.81
C LEU A 175 2.53 13.71 3.31
N GLU A 176 1.51 14.30 3.92
CA GLU A 176 1.19 14.13 5.33
C GLU A 176 -0.31 13.88 5.54
N LYS A 177 -0.64 13.27 6.68
CA LYS A 177 -2.03 13.00 7.07
C LYS A 177 -2.76 14.33 7.28
N GLY A 178 -3.73 14.61 6.41
CA GLY A 178 -4.63 15.76 6.58
C GLY A 178 -5.83 15.44 7.48
N ASP A 179 -6.67 16.44 7.75
CA ASP A 179 -7.81 16.32 8.66
C ASP A 179 -8.76 15.17 8.31
N LEU A 180 -9.08 14.98 7.02
CA LEU A 180 -9.94 13.87 6.57
C LEU A 180 -9.35 12.50 6.92
N TYR A 181 -8.02 12.35 6.84
CA TYR A 181 -7.37 11.10 7.21
C TYR A 181 -7.53 10.83 8.71
N TYR A 182 -7.36 11.84 9.56
CA TYR A 182 -7.54 11.69 11.01
C TYR A 182 -8.98 11.41 11.39
N GLN A 183 -9.94 12.09 10.76
CA GLN A 183 -11.36 11.83 10.95
C GLN A 183 -11.71 10.36 10.62
N LEU A 184 -11.22 9.84 9.49
CA LEU A 184 -11.40 8.42 9.15
C LEU A 184 -10.68 7.50 10.13
N TYR A 185 -9.47 7.84 10.56
CA TYR A 185 -8.72 7.04 11.53
C TYR A 185 -9.45 6.90 12.88
N GLU A 186 -10.20 7.93 13.30
CA GLU A 186 -11.03 7.91 14.51
C GLU A 186 -12.32 7.12 14.33
N MET A 187 -12.89 7.11 13.13
CA MET A 187 -14.20 6.48 12.84
C MET A 187 -14.09 5.04 12.32
N GLU A 188 -12.99 4.68 11.68
CA GLU A 188 -12.75 3.37 11.08
C GLU A 188 -11.79 2.52 11.93
N PRO A 189 -11.88 1.18 11.85
CA PRO A 189 -10.87 0.33 12.44
C PRO A 189 -9.46 0.69 11.92
N HIS A 190 -8.47 0.75 12.81
CA HIS A 190 -7.08 1.11 12.45
C HIS A 190 -6.50 0.25 11.31
N SER A 191 -6.96 -1.00 11.17
CA SER A 191 -6.53 -1.93 10.12
C SER A 191 -7.12 -1.61 8.74
N ALA A 192 -8.18 -0.81 8.66
CA ALA A 192 -8.76 -0.28 7.42
C ALA A 192 -8.10 1.04 6.99
N ALA A 193 -7.62 1.83 7.95
CA ALA A 193 -7.08 3.19 7.71
C ALA A 193 -5.62 3.25 7.20
N GLN A 194 -5.05 2.16 6.67
CA GLN A 194 -3.65 2.12 6.18
C GLN A 194 -3.50 2.66 4.74
N ALA A 195 -3.94 3.90 4.51
CA ALA A 195 -3.79 4.56 3.21
C ALA A 195 -2.56 5.46 3.14
N ILE A 196 -2.00 5.61 1.93
CA ILE A 196 -1.13 6.75 1.60
C ILE A 196 -1.94 8.02 1.86
N PRO A 197 -1.39 9.03 2.57
CA PRO A 197 -2.17 10.16 3.05
C PRO A 197 -2.43 11.18 1.93
N ILE A 198 -3.23 10.78 0.94
CA ILE A 198 -3.70 11.63 -0.16
C ILE A 198 -5.22 11.51 -0.23
N THR A 199 -5.89 12.65 -0.10
CA THR A 199 -7.32 12.75 -0.35
C THR A 199 -7.59 12.74 -1.85
N TRP A 200 -8.39 11.80 -2.33
CA TRP A 200 -8.88 11.81 -3.71
C TRP A 200 -10.19 12.58 -3.75
N SER A 201 -10.22 13.73 -4.43
CA SER A 201 -11.44 14.49 -4.70
C SER A 201 -12.05 14.11 -6.05
N LYS A 202 -11.21 13.69 -7.01
CA LYS A 202 -11.60 13.40 -8.38
C LYS A 202 -10.56 12.49 -9.05
N ALA A 203 -11.03 11.61 -9.93
CA ALA A 203 -10.18 10.90 -10.87
C ALA A 203 -10.81 10.93 -12.27
N LYS A 204 -9.98 11.08 -13.30
CA LYS A 204 -10.40 11.05 -14.71
C LYS A 204 -9.30 10.42 -15.55
N ASP A 205 -9.67 9.41 -16.31
CA ASP A 205 -8.77 8.62 -17.15
C ASP A 205 -7.60 8.06 -16.31
N PHE A 206 -6.37 8.54 -16.50
CA PHE A 206 -5.18 8.18 -15.71
C PHE A 206 -4.71 9.31 -14.79
N SER A 207 -5.56 10.30 -14.50
CA SER A 207 -5.25 11.41 -13.61
C SER A 207 -6.07 11.37 -12.32
N VAL A 208 -5.41 11.59 -11.19
CA VAL A 208 -6.03 11.72 -9.86
C VAL A 208 -5.79 13.14 -9.35
N TYR A 209 -6.77 13.68 -8.64
CA TYR A 209 -6.75 15.03 -8.09
C TYR A 209 -7.17 15.00 -6.62
N ASP A 210 -6.57 15.87 -5.83
CA ASP A 210 -7.03 16.19 -4.48
C ASP A 210 -7.93 17.44 -4.49
N ASP A 211 -8.38 17.84 -3.32
CA ASP A 211 -9.20 19.04 -3.10
C ASP A 211 -8.37 20.34 -3.07
N GLN A 212 -7.04 20.25 -3.06
CA GLN A 212 -6.10 21.39 -3.07
C GLN A 212 -5.61 21.75 -4.48
N GLY A 213 -6.07 21.02 -5.50
CA GLY A 213 -5.75 21.26 -6.90
C GLY A 213 -4.40 20.69 -7.34
N ASN A 214 -3.87 19.71 -6.59
CA ASN A 214 -2.82 18.82 -7.06
C ASN A 214 -3.39 17.80 -8.05
N LYS A 215 -2.52 17.28 -8.92
CA LYS A 215 -2.82 16.34 -9.98
C LYS A 215 -1.67 15.35 -10.10
N TRP A 216 -1.97 14.06 -9.97
CA TRP A 216 -1.03 12.96 -10.15
C TRP A 216 -1.31 12.18 -11.43
N ILE A 217 -0.25 11.63 -12.01
CA ILE A 217 -0.35 10.49 -12.95
C ILE A 217 -0.63 9.23 -12.11
N ASP A 218 -1.70 8.52 -12.41
CA ASP A 218 -2.07 7.29 -11.70
C ASP A 218 -1.45 6.06 -12.37
N MET A 219 -0.41 5.51 -11.76
CA MET A 219 0.19 4.23 -12.13
C MET A 219 -0.34 3.06 -11.29
N THR A 220 -1.47 3.22 -10.60
CA THR A 220 -2.06 2.20 -9.71
C THR A 220 -3.39 1.65 -10.24
N SER A 221 -4.13 2.47 -11.00
CA SER A 221 -5.52 2.22 -11.43
C SER A 221 -6.44 1.77 -10.28
N GLY A 222 -6.22 2.30 -9.07
CA GLY A 222 -6.99 1.91 -7.88
C GLY A 222 -6.81 0.43 -7.53
N ILE A 223 -5.57 -0.05 -7.55
CA ILE A 223 -5.23 -1.48 -7.41
C ILE A 223 -5.90 -2.30 -8.52
N PHE A 224 -5.68 -1.88 -9.76
CA PHE A 224 -5.95 -2.64 -10.99
C PHE A 224 -7.43 -2.74 -11.33
N VAL A 225 -8.24 -1.84 -10.79
CA VAL A 225 -9.68 -1.75 -11.05
C VAL A 225 -9.93 -0.92 -12.30
N ALA A 226 -9.38 0.29 -12.40
CA ALA A 226 -9.69 1.24 -13.47
C ALA A 226 -9.00 0.92 -14.82
N ASN A 227 -9.08 -0.33 -15.31
CA ASN A 227 -8.48 -0.75 -16.58
C ASN A 227 -8.95 0.14 -17.75
N ALA A 228 -10.25 0.45 -17.82
CA ALA A 228 -10.82 1.31 -18.86
C ALA A 228 -10.63 2.83 -18.63
N GLY A 229 -9.88 3.23 -17.59
CA GLY A 229 -9.72 4.63 -17.18
C GLY A 229 -10.79 5.08 -16.18
N HIS A 230 -10.39 5.92 -15.24
CA HIS A 230 -11.30 6.51 -14.25
C HIS A 230 -12.39 7.33 -14.93
N ALA A 231 -13.64 7.15 -14.49
CA ALA A 231 -14.79 7.87 -15.02
C ALA A 231 -14.90 7.83 -16.56
N ASN A 232 -14.61 6.66 -17.16
CA ASN A 232 -14.71 6.46 -18.61
C ASN A 232 -16.10 6.90 -19.12
N PRO A 233 -16.19 7.76 -20.15
CA PRO A 233 -17.46 8.29 -20.63
C PRO A 233 -18.48 7.24 -21.06
N ALA A 234 -18.04 6.13 -21.69
CA ALA A 234 -18.94 5.07 -22.14
C ALA A 234 -19.54 4.31 -20.95
N ILE A 235 -18.72 4.01 -19.94
CA ILE A 235 -19.16 3.35 -18.70
C ILE A 235 -20.08 4.28 -17.91
N LYS A 236 -19.71 5.56 -17.76
CA LYS A 236 -20.53 6.55 -17.06
C LYS A 236 -21.90 6.72 -17.72
N ALA A 237 -21.96 6.79 -19.05
CA ALA A 237 -23.22 6.87 -19.77
C ALA A 237 -24.09 5.62 -19.56
N ALA A 238 -23.50 4.42 -19.52
CA ALA A 238 -24.23 3.19 -19.23
C ALA A 238 -24.77 3.15 -17.80
N ILE A 239 -23.98 3.60 -16.82
CA ILE A 239 -24.41 3.74 -15.43
C ILE A 239 -25.57 4.75 -15.33
N GLN A 240 -25.43 5.93 -15.91
CA GLN A 240 -26.48 6.96 -15.91
C GLN A 240 -27.77 6.44 -16.53
N LYS A 241 -27.68 5.81 -17.71
CA LYS A 241 -28.84 5.20 -18.36
C LYS A 241 -29.55 4.18 -17.46
N GLN A 242 -28.80 3.36 -16.72
CA GLN A 242 -29.38 2.37 -15.82
C GLN A 242 -29.91 3.00 -14.52
N LEU A 243 -29.38 4.14 -14.07
CA LEU A 243 -29.93 4.93 -12.96
C LEU A 243 -31.24 5.62 -13.31
N ASP A 244 -31.40 6.02 -14.58
CA ASP A 244 -32.62 6.63 -15.11
C ASP A 244 -33.73 5.58 -15.39
N ASP A 245 -33.43 4.29 -15.23
CA ASP A 245 -34.35 3.16 -15.40
C ASP A 245 -34.96 2.74 -14.04
N ASP A 246 -36.16 2.18 -14.04
CA ASP A 246 -36.85 1.69 -12.84
C ASP A 246 -36.21 0.41 -12.25
N LEU A 247 -35.44 -0.34 -13.06
CA LEU A 247 -34.84 -1.62 -12.67
C LEU A 247 -33.47 -1.46 -11.98
N LEU A 248 -33.44 -0.92 -10.77
CA LEU A 248 -32.19 -0.72 -10.01
C LEU A 248 -31.72 -1.94 -9.20
N PHE A 249 -32.64 -2.88 -8.92
CA PHE A 249 -32.38 -4.09 -8.16
C PHE A 249 -33.29 -5.23 -8.62
N ALA A 250 -32.75 -6.44 -8.69
CA ALA A 250 -33.49 -7.59 -9.19
C ALA A 250 -33.14 -8.93 -8.50
N TYR A 251 -32.51 -8.93 -7.32
CA TYR A 251 -32.01 -10.15 -6.65
C TYR A 251 -31.52 -11.21 -7.67
N ASN A 252 -32.06 -12.44 -7.64
CA ASN A 252 -31.76 -13.50 -8.60
C ASN A 252 -32.72 -13.57 -9.80
N TYR A 253 -33.69 -12.66 -9.92
CA TYR A 253 -34.61 -12.62 -11.06
C TYR A 253 -33.85 -12.30 -12.36
N PRO A 254 -34.21 -12.94 -13.48
CA PRO A 254 -33.58 -12.68 -14.76
C PRO A 254 -33.86 -11.25 -15.23
N THR A 255 -32.82 -10.57 -15.70
CA THR A 255 -32.91 -9.26 -16.34
C THR A 255 -32.18 -9.30 -17.67
N THR A 256 -32.62 -8.46 -18.61
CA THR A 256 -31.97 -8.32 -19.92
C THR A 256 -30.51 -7.92 -19.77
N ILE A 257 -30.20 -6.95 -18.90
CA ILE A 257 -28.83 -6.46 -18.71
C ILE A 257 -27.91 -7.50 -18.09
N ARG A 258 -28.41 -8.33 -17.16
CA ARG A 258 -27.65 -9.45 -16.58
C ARG A 258 -27.36 -10.51 -17.64
N ARG A 259 -28.36 -10.88 -18.45
CA ARG A 259 -28.20 -11.81 -19.58
C ARG A 259 -27.15 -11.28 -20.55
N ASP A 260 -27.24 -10.01 -20.94
CA ASP A 260 -26.33 -9.42 -21.93
C ASP A 260 -24.88 -9.39 -21.46
N LEU A 261 -24.64 -9.09 -20.17
CA LEU A 261 -23.31 -9.21 -19.56
C LEU A 261 -22.79 -10.66 -19.61
N VAL A 262 -23.60 -11.63 -19.17
CA VAL A 262 -23.22 -13.06 -19.17
C VAL A 262 -22.91 -13.54 -20.57
N SER A 263 -23.79 -13.25 -21.54
CA SER A 263 -23.58 -13.59 -22.95
C SER A 263 -22.32 -12.94 -23.51
N ARG A 264 -22.04 -11.68 -23.14
CA ARG A 264 -20.83 -10.99 -23.57
C ARG A 264 -19.56 -11.66 -23.02
N LEU A 265 -19.53 -11.99 -21.73
CA LEU A 265 -18.40 -12.68 -21.10
C LEU A 265 -18.11 -14.03 -21.79
N LEU A 266 -19.14 -14.84 -22.00
CA LEU A 266 -19.03 -16.12 -22.70
C LEU A 266 -18.55 -15.93 -24.14
N SER A 267 -19.08 -14.94 -24.88
CA SER A 267 -18.69 -14.70 -26.28
C SER A 267 -17.24 -14.25 -26.47
N LEU A 268 -16.65 -13.63 -25.44
CA LEU A 268 -15.25 -13.18 -25.47
C LEU A 268 -14.29 -14.25 -24.98
N SER A 269 -14.79 -15.20 -24.20
CA SER A 269 -14.03 -16.30 -23.61
C SER A 269 -13.85 -17.46 -24.57
N SER A 270 -12.90 -18.35 -24.26
CA SER A 270 -12.76 -19.61 -24.99
C SER A 270 -14.05 -20.45 -24.92
N PRO A 271 -14.47 -21.13 -26.01
CA PRO A 271 -15.77 -21.81 -26.09
C PRO A 271 -16.01 -22.92 -25.08
N HIS A 272 -14.96 -23.45 -24.44
CA HIS A 272 -15.08 -24.48 -23.40
C HIS A 272 -15.68 -23.94 -22.10
N PHE A 273 -15.64 -22.63 -21.87
CA PHE A 273 -16.41 -21.99 -20.81
C PHE A 273 -17.87 -21.85 -21.26
N THR A 274 -18.76 -22.59 -20.62
CA THR A 274 -20.19 -22.63 -20.98
C THR A 274 -21.09 -21.92 -19.99
N LYS A 275 -20.56 -21.53 -18.82
CA LYS A 275 -21.34 -20.96 -17.71
C LYS A 275 -20.58 -19.86 -16.97
N VAL A 276 -21.36 -18.92 -16.41
CA VAL A 276 -20.88 -17.79 -15.61
C VAL A 276 -21.73 -17.71 -14.34
N ALA A 277 -21.09 -17.59 -13.18
CA ALA A 277 -21.71 -17.11 -11.95
C ALA A 277 -21.23 -15.68 -11.65
N LEU A 278 -22.16 -14.74 -11.47
CA LEU A 278 -21.85 -13.35 -11.14
C LEU A 278 -21.88 -13.11 -9.63
N LEU A 279 -20.94 -12.32 -9.13
CA LEU A 279 -20.69 -12.02 -7.72
C LEU A 279 -20.27 -10.53 -7.59
N ASN A 280 -19.92 -10.07 -6.39
CA ASN A 280 -19.63 -8.65 -6.13
C ASN A 280 -18.13 -8.38 -6.00
N SER A 281 -17.43 -9.23 -5.26
CA SER A 281 -16.02 -9.06 -4.90
C SER A 281 -15.15 -10.22 -5.41
N GLY A 282 -13.85 -9.98 -5.54
CA GLY A 282 -12.92 -11.05 -5.89
C GLY A 282 -12.84 -12.16 -4.85
N SER A 283 -13.03 -11.83 -3.57
CA SER A 283 -13.03 -12.83 -2.49
C SER A 283 -14.21 -13.80 -2.61
N GLU A 284 -15.39 -13.32 -2.98
CA GLU A 284 -16.54 -14.20 -3.26
C GLU A 284 -16.29 -15.12 -4.47
N ALA A 285 -15.66 -14.61 -5.53
CA ALA A 285 -15.38 -15.42 -6.72
C ALA A 285 -14.39 -16.55 -6.40
N VAL A 286 -13.36 -16.25 -5.63
CA VAL A 286 -12.41 -17.25 -5.14
C VAL A 286 -13.07 -18.24 -4.18
N ASP A 287 -13.92 -17.77 -3.26
CA ASP A 287 -14.66 -18.66 -2.34
C ASP A 287 -15.56 -19.63 -3.11
N LEU A 288 -16.27 -19.13 -4.13
CA LEU A 288 -17.05 -19.96 -5.03
C LEU A 288 -16.17 -20.97 -5.78
N ALA A 289 -15.04 -20.55 -6.35
CA ALA A 289 -14.12 -21.47 -7.04
C ALA A 289 -13.60 -22.56 -6.09
N TYR A 290 -13.24 -22.20 -4.85
CA TYR A 290 -12.86 -23.15 -3.82
C TYR A 290 -13.98 -24.15 -3.52
N LYS A 291 -15.23 -23.69 -3.35
CA LYS A 291 -16.40 -24.55 -3.16
C LYS A 291 -16.60 -25.52 -4.34
N LEU A 292 -16.51 -25.03 -5.58
CA LEU A 292 -16.61 -25.87 -6.78
C LEU A 292 -15.54 -26.96 -6.81
N ILE A 293 -14.29 -26.60 -6.49
CA ILE A 293 -13.18 -27.55 -6.40
C ILE A 293 -13.44 -28.60 -5.32
N LYS A 294 -13.86 -28.21 -4.11
CA LYS A 294 -14.16 -29.18 -3.03
C LYS A 294 -15.30 -30.12 -3.41
N ASN A 295 -16.35 -29.61 -4.05
CA ASN A 295 -17.46 -30.41 -4.55
C ASN A 295 -17.00 -31.40 -5.63
N TRP A 296 -16.13 -30.97 -6.55
CA TRP A 296 -15.52 -31.86 -7.54
C TRP A 296 -14.63 -32.92 -6.89
N GLY A 297 -13.87 -32.54 -5.86
CA GLY A 297 -13.07 -33.48 -5.08
C GLY A 297 -13.93 -34.56 -4.42
N ASN A 298 -15.04 -34.17 -3.79
CA ASN A 298 -16.00 -35.12 -3.21
C ASN A 298 -16.58 -36.08 -4.27
N ARG A 299 -16.93 -35.57 -5.46
CA ARG A 299 -17.39 -36.38 -6.60
C ARG A 299 -16.35 -37.39 -7.06
N THR A 300 -15.09 -36.98 -7.11
CA THR A 300 -14.00 -37.76 -7.71
C THR A 300 -13.17 -38.51 -6.68
N ASN A 301 -13.59 -38.48 -5.40
CA ASN A 301 -12.86 -39.02 -4.25
C ASN A 301 -11.41 -38.49 -4.15
N ARG A 302 -11.23 -37.21 -4.46
CA ARG A 302 -9.96 -36.46 -4.39
C ARG A 302 -10.03 -35.40 -3.31
N ARG A 303 -8.90 -35.08 -2.70
CA ARG A 303 -8.88 -34.22 -1.50
C ARG A 303 -7.94 -33.04 -1.62
N HIS A 304 -6.93 -33.12 -2.48
CA HIS A 304 -5.82 -32.18 -2.42
C HIS A 304 -5.97 -31.01 -3.39
N ILE A 305 -5.68 -29.80 -2.90
CA ILE A 305 -5.59 -28.58 -3.70
C ILE A 305 -4.16 -28.08 -3.59
N ILE A 306 -3.51 -27.83 -4.72
CA ILE A 306 -2.15 -27.30 -4.77
C ILE A 306 -2.20 -25.80 -5.05
N SER A 307 -1.63 -24.99 -4.17
CA SER A 307 -1.48 -23.53 -4.29
C SER A 307 -0.02 -23.12 -4.12
N LEU A 308 0.28 -21.83 -4.26
CA LEU A 308 1.65 -21.30 -4.24
C LEU A 308 1.97 -20.56 -2.95
N ARG A 309 3.16 -20.79 -2.39
CA ARG A 309 3.68 -19.97 -1.30
C ARG A 309 3.82 -18.52 -1.75
N GLY A 310 3.28 -17.58 -0.96
CA GLY A 310 3.24 -16.16 -1.28
C GLY A 310 2.05 -15.70 -2.13
N SER A 311 1.11 -16.60 -2.48
CA SER A 311 -0.10 -16.23 -3.21
C SER A 311 -1.06 -15.35 -2.41
N TYR A 312 -1.91 -14.61 -3.12
CA TYR A 312 -2.98 -13.80 -2.56
C TYR A 312 -4.29 -13.99 -3.34
N HIS A 313 -5.32 -14.46 -2.64
CA HIS A 313 -6.63 -14.79 -3.21
C HIS A 313 -7.80 -14.11 -2.48
N GLY A 314 -7.54 -13.13 -1.61
CA GLY A 314 -8.58 -12.39 -0.89
C GLY A 314 -8.39 -12.32 0.63
N ARG A 315 -9.51 -12.16 1.34
CA ARG A 315 -9.55 -11.98 2.81
C ARG A 315 -10.66 -12.77 3.53
N GLY A 316 -11.50 -13.52 2.82
CA GLY A 316 -12.44 -14.45 3.46
C GLY A 316 -11.73 -15.70 3.97
N LEU A 317 -12.42 -16.51 4.78
CA LEU A 317 -11.81 -17.69 5.41
C LEU A 317 -11.24 -18.68 4.38
N SER A 318 -12.02 -19.05 3.36
CA SER A 318 -11.55 -19.94 2.28
C SER A 318 -10.38 -19.33 1.52
N ASN A 319 -10.41 -18.01 1.29
CA ASN A 319 -9.33 -17.27 0.63
C ASN A 319 -8.05 -17.35 1.45
N ASP A 320 -8.13 -17.09 2.76
CA ASP A 320 -6.99 -17.14 3.68
C ASP A 320 -6.45 -18.58 3.80
N LEU A 321 -7.30 -19.61 3.74
CA LEU A 321 -6.89 -21.01 3.72
C LEU A 321 -6.08 -21.38 2.46
N ILE A 322 -6.45 -20.87 1.28
CA ILE A 322 -5.75 -21.16 0.02
C ILE A 322 -4.61 -20.17 -0.30
N CYS A 323 -4.44 -19.10 0.49
CA CYS A 323 -3.33 -18.16 0.37
C CYS A 323 -2.06 -18.77 0.97
N GLY A 324 -0.97 -18.80 0.21
CA GLY A 324 0.29 -19.38 0.68
C GLY A 324 1.12 -18.51 1.62
N ASN A 325 0.51 -17.60 2.38
CA ASN A 325 1.17 -16.84 3.44
C ASN A 325 0.90 -17.51 4.79
N LYS A 326 1.96 -17.78 5.56
CA LYS A 326 1.83 -18.38 6.89
C LYS A 326 0.90 -17.53 7.78
N ASN A 327 0.12 -18.21 8.60
CA ASN A 327 -0.70 -17.63 9.67
C ASN A 327 -1.93 -16.83 9.21
N LYS A 328 -2.21 -16.78 7.91
CA LYS A 328 -3.32 -16.02 7.33
C LYS A 328 -4.69 -16.42 7.88
N ALA A 329 -4.92 -17.72 8.08
CA ALA A 329 -6.18 -18.26 8.59
C ALA A 329 -6.19 -18.49 10.11
N ASP A 330 -5.09 -18.24 10.83
CA ASP A 330 -4.93 -18.60 12.25
C ASP A 330 -6.00 -17.95 13.14
N TRP A 331 -6.44 -16.75 12.78
CA TRP A 331 -7.50 -16.01 13.47
C TRP A 331 -8.82 -16.81 13.57
N SER A 332 -9.05 -17.76 12.67
CA SER A 332 -10.28 -18.56 12.61
C SER A 332 -10.20 -19.88 13.39
N GLY A 333 -8.98 -20.36 13.71
CA GLY A 333 -8.77 -21.71 14.22
C GLY A 333 -9.12 -22.85 13.24
N VAL A 334 -9.48 -22.53 12.00
CA VAL A 334 -9.81 -23.51 10.95
C VAL A 334 -8.58 -23.81 10.11
N SER A 335 -8.40 -25.08 9.76
CA SER A 335 -7.40 -25.52 8.78
C SER A 335 -8.03 -26.50 7.79
N ASP A 336 -7.54 -26.51 6.55
CA ASP A 336 -7.86 -27.54 5.57
C ASP A 336 -6.58 -28.35 5.26
N PRO A 337 -6.43 -29.57 5.80
CA PRO A 337 -5.26 -30.41 5.55
C PRO A 337 -5.17 -30.91 4.10
N GLY A 338 -6.20 -30.67 3.29
CA GLY A 338 -6.19 -30.92 1.84
C GLY A 338 -5.37 -29.89 1.05
N ILE A 339 -5.02 -28.73 1.62
CA ILE A 339 -4.30 -27.69 0.89
C ILE A 339 -2.79 -27.89 1.04
N HIS A 340 -2.10 -27.96 -0.09
CA HIS A 340 -0.64 -28.08 -0.17
C HIS A 340 -0.06 -26.88 -0.89
N PHE A 341 1.09 -26.41 -0.42
CA PHE A 341 1.77 -25.27 -1.03
C PHE A 341 3.11 -25.69 -1.62
N ILE A 342 3.32 -25.37 -2.90
CA ILE A 342 4.63 -25.43 -3.54
C ILE A 342 5.24 -24.03 -3.64
N ASP A 343 6.56 -23.97 -3.81
CA ASP A 343 7.26 -22.70 -4.00
C ASP A 343 6.97 -22.12 -5.38
N PHE A 344 7.01 -20.79 -5.46
CA PHE A 344 6.92 -20.09 -6.73
C PHE A 344 8.22 -20.27 -7.53
N PRO A 345 8.16 -20.58 -8.84
CA PRO A 345 9.34 -20.76 -9.69
C PRO A 345 9.94 -19.40 -10.09
N TYR A 346 10.77 -18.83 -9.23
CA TYR A 346 11.31 -17.48 -9.45
C TYR A 346 12.37 -17.39 -10.56
N LYS A 347 13.01 -18.50 -10.95
CA LYS A 347 14.05 -18.48 -12.00
C LYS A 347 13.45 -18.93 -13.32
N GLU A 348 13.88 -18.32 -14.43
CA GLU A 348 13.43 -18.72 -15.77
C GLU A 348 13.79 -20.17 -16.15
N SER A 349 14.79 -20.75 -15.49
CA SER A 349 15.17 -22.16 -15.65
C SER A 349 14.31 -23.13 -14.83
N ASP A 350 13.48 -22.64 -13.90
CA ASP A 350 12.67 -23.50 -13.04
C ASP A 350 11.57 -24.16 -13.87
N GLU A 351 11.38 -25.46 -13.63
CA GLU A 351 10.39 -26.28 -14.31
C GLU A 351 9.53 -27.00 -13.26
N PHE A 352 8.28 -27.28 -13.62
CA PHE A 352 7.36 -27.95 -12.71
C PHE A 352 7.84 -29.39 -12.43
N ASN A 353 7.92 -29.73 -11.14
CA ASN A 353 8.25 -31.08 -10.66
C ASN A 353 7.15 -31.59 -9.69
N PRO A 354 6.45 -32.70 -10.01
CA PRO A 354 5.42 -33.28 -9.14
C PRO A 354 5.95 -34.16 -8.00
N ASP A 355 7.25 -34.45 -7.90
CA ASP A 355 7.82 -35.46 -6.97
C ASP A 355 7.45 -35.27 -5.49
N HIS A 356 7.21 -34.03 -5.07
CA HIS A 356 6.87 -33.68 -3.68
C HIS A 356 5.37 -33.43 -3.46
N LEU A 357 4.55 -33.66 -4.48
CA LEU A 357 3.10 -33.55 -4.37
C LEU A 357 2.48 -34.83 -3.79
N PRO A 358 1.26 -34.75 -3.26
CA PRO A 358 0.44 -35.94 -3.03
C PRO A 358 0.29 -36.79 -4.32
N PRO A 359 -0.11 -38.07 -4.21
CA PRO A 359 -0.35 -38.89 -5.39
C PRO A 359 -1.31 -38.19 -6.35
N ALA A 360 -0.97 -38.14 -7.64
CA ALA A 360 -1.72 -37.37 -8.64
C ALA A 360 -3.24 -37.69 -8.65
N LYS A 361 -3.58 -38.97 -8.43
CA LYS A 361 -4.97 -39.46 -8.33
C LYS A 361 -5.78 -38.83 -7.19
N ASP A 362 -5.11 -38.31 -6.16
CA ASP A 362 -5.71 -37.71 -4.96
C ASP A 362 -5.76 -36.16 -5.05
N ILE A 363 -5.15 -35.57 -6.10
CA ILE A 363 -5.14 -34.13 -6.36
C ILE A 363 -6.39 -33.72 -7.15
N THR A 364 -7.16 -32.82 -6.54
CA THR A 364 -8.36 -32.24 -7.12
C THR A 364 -8.04 -31.10 -8.07
N ALA A 365 -7.20 -30.14 -7.65
CA ALA A 365 -6.92 -28.95 -8.45
C ALA A 365 -5.55 -28.30 -8.18
N PHE A 366 -5.03 -27.60 -9.18
CA PHE A 366 -4.09 -26.48 -9.01
C PHE A 366 -4.87 -25.17 -8.96
N PHE A 367 -4.59 -24.32 -7.96
CA PHE A 367 -5.19 -23.00 -7.78
C PHE A 367 -4.08 -21.94 -7.88
N LEU A 368 -4.08 -21.18 -8.97
CA LEU A 368 -2.95 -20.32 -9.36
C LEU A 368 -3.43 -18.89 -9.59
N GLU A 369 -2.70 -17.87 -9.12
CA GLU A 369 -2.74 -16.58 -9.83
C GLU A 369 -2.03 -16.72 -11.18
N THR A 370 -2.34 -15.91 -12.19
CA THR A 370 -1.54 -15.85 -13.43
C THR A 370 -0.12 -15.35 -13.17
N PHE A 371 0.05 -14.47 -12.20
CA PHE A 371 1.34 -13.98 -11.72
C PHE A 371 1.18 -13.67 -10.23
N GLN A 372 2.25 -13.77 -9.44
CA GLN A 372 2.13 -13.41 -8.02
C GLN A 372 2.01 -11.91 -7.84
N GLY A 373 0.87 -11.51 -7.26
CA GLY A 373 0.44 -10.13 -7.18
C GLY A 373 1.48 -9.15 -6.64
N TRP A 374 2.15 -9.45 -5.53
CA TRP A 374 2.95 -8.47 -4.77
C TRP A 374 4.19 -7.95 -5.51
N GLY A 375 4.79 -8.75 -6.40
CA GLY A 375 6.01 -8.40 -7.14
C GLY A 375 5.85 -8.46 -8.66
N ALA A 376 4.63 -8.68 -9.14
CA ALA A 376 4.35 -9.00 -10.55
C ALA A 376 5.24 -10.14 -11.06
N TRP A 377 5.47 -11.18 -10.25
CA TRP A 377 6.29 -12.31 -10.63
C TRP A 377 5.53 -13.24 -11.57
N PHE A 378 5.98 -13.33 -12.81
CA PHE A 378 5.41 -14.22 -13.83
C PHE A 378 6.06 -15.59 -13.74
N TYR A 379 5.29 -16.64 -14.01
CA TYR A 379 5.86 -17.98 -14.12
C TYR A 379 6.74 -18.09 -15.38
N PRO A 380 7.80 -18.90 -15.33
CA PRO A 380 8.48 -19.37 -16.54
C PRO A 380 7.48 -20.12 -17.42
N PRO A 381 7.40 -19.86 -18.74
CA PRO A 381 6.42 -20.51 -19.61
C PRO A 381 6.47 -22.03 -19.54
N LYS A 382 7.67 -22.62 -19.50
CA LYS A 382 7.85 -24.08 -19.38
C LYS A 382 7.27 -24.67 -18.10
N PHE A 383 7.34 -23.94 -16.98
CA PHE A 383 6.76 -24.39 -15.72
C PHE A 383 5.25 -24.59 -15.88
N ILE A 384 4.56 -23.59 -16.42
CA ILE A 384 3.11 -23.65 -16.62
C ILE A 384 2.72 -24.71 -17.64
N THR A 385 3.44 -24.83 -18.78
CA THR A 385 3.15 -25.87 -19.77
C THR A 385 3.27 -27.27 -19.16
N LYS A 386 4.35 -27.56 -18.41
CA LYS A 386 4.53 -28.87 -17.75
C LYS A 386 3.50 -29.15 -16.66
N LEU A 387 3.14 -28.13 -15.86
CA LEU A 387 2.08 -28.25 -14.86
C LEU A 387 0.74 -28.56 -15.53
N TYR A 388 0.42 -27.86 -16.61
CA TYR A 388 -0.78 -28.06 -17.39
C TYR A 388 -0.86 -29.47 -17.99
N ASP A 389 0.22 -29.94 -18.61
CA ASP A 389 0.30 -31.30 -19.18
C ASP A 389 0.11 -32.37 -18.11
N PHE A 390 0.79 -32.23 -16.97
CA PHE A 390 0.64 -33.13 -15.83
C PHE A 390 -0.81 -33.13 -15.32
N ALA A 391 -1.43 -31.96 -15.17
CA ALA A 391 -2.79 -31.83 -14.70
C ALA A 391 -3.78 -32.49 -15.68
N LYS A 392 -3.67 -32.21 -16.98
CA LYS A 392 -4.52 -32.82 -18.01
C LYS A 392 -4.39 -34.34 -18.06
N GLN A 393 -3.16 -34.87 -18.04
CA GLN A 393 -2.91 -36.32 -18.05
C GLN A 393 -3.52 -37.05 -16.86
N ASN A 394 -3.68 -36.38 -15.72
CA ASN A 394 -4.22 -36.95 -14.49
C ASN A 394 -5.67 -36.50 -14.19
N GLY A 395 -6.29 -35.73 -15.09
CA GLY A 395 -7.63 -35.16 -14.88
C GLY A 395 -7.72 -34.26 -13.65
N ILE A 396 -6.66 -33.53 -13.32
CA ILE A 396 -6.60 -32.56 -12.23
C ILE A 396 -7.11 -31.21 -12.76
N LEU A 397 -7.97 -30.53 -12.01
CA LEU A 397 -8.50 -29.23 -12.40
C LEU A 397 -7.42 -28.15 -12.31
N ILE A 398 -7.54 -27.12 -13.14
CA ILE A 398 -6.71 -25.92 -13.13
C ILE A 398 -7.65 -24.72 -12.96
N CYS A 399 -7.44 -24.00 -11.87
CA CYS A 399 -8.11 -22.75 -11.58
C CYS A 399 -7.11 -21.60 -11.70
N PHE A 400 -7.42 -20.60 -12.53
CA PHE A 400 -6.69 -19.33 -12.53
C PHE A 400 -7.49 -18.23 -11.84
N ASP A 401 -6.87 -17.60 -10.85
CA ASP A 401 -7.25 -16.31 -10.31
C ASP A 401 -6.70 -15.20 -11.22
N GLU A 402 -7.61 -14.66 -12.03
CA GLU A 402 -7.35 -13.62 -13.02
C GLU A 402 -7.71 -12.22 -12.49
N MET A 403 -7.87 -12.06 -11.18
CA MET A 403 -8.33 -10.81 -10.57
C MET A 403 -7.44 -9.63 -10.92
N GLN A 404 -6.14 -9.83 -11.10
CA GLN A 404 -5.19 -8.76 -11.41
C GLN A 404 -4.71 -8.77 -12.87
N SER A 405 -4.82 -9.88 -13.58
CA SER A 405 -4.29 -10.09 -14.94
C SER A 405 -5.35 -9.99 -16.03
N GLY A 406 -6.62 -10.15 -15.68
CA GLY A 406 -7.72 -10.16 -16.63
C GLY A 406 -7.99 -8.80 -17.28
N PHE A 407 -8.86 -8.86 -18.29
CA PHE A 407 -9.37 -7.72 -19.05
C PHE A 407 -8.26 -6.90 -19.70
N TYR A 408 -7.43 -7.58 -20.48
CA TYR A 408 -6.37 -6.99 -21.32
C TYR A 408 -5.22 -6.33 -20.56
N ARG A 409 -5.13 -6.52 -19.24
CA ARG A 409 -4.05 -5.96 -18.41
C ARG A 409 -2.66 -6.37 -18.92
N ILE A 410 -2.51 -7.62 -19.34
CA ILE A 410 -1.22 -8.16 -19.81
C ILE A 410 -1.17 -8.40 -21.32
N GLY A 411 -2.06 -7.76 -22.09
CA GLY A 411 -2.16 -7.88 -23.54
C GLY A 411 -3.42 -8.64 -23.97
N PRO A 412 -3.46 -9.98 -23.87
CA PRO A 412 -4.66 -10.79 -24.16
C PRO A 412 -5.81 -10.56 -23.16
N LEU A 413 -7.02 -11.04 -23.49
CA LEU A 413 -8.21 -10.86 -22.65
C LEU A 413 -7.98 -11.37 -21.22
N TYR A 414 -7.42 -12.57 -21.07
CA TYR A 414 -7.02 -13.16 -19.79
C TYR A 414 -5.54 -13.46 -19.80
N GLY A 415 -4.94 -13.46 -18.62
CA GLY A 415 -3.50 -13.56 -18.51
C GLY A 415 -2.94 -14.96 -18.71
N TYR A 416 -3.69 -16.03 -18.41
CA TYR A 416 -3.28 -17.41 -18.67
C TYR A 416 -2.95 -17.63 -20.15
N MET A 417 -3.60 -16.87 -21.05
CA MET A 417 -3.38 -16.91 -22.50
C MET A 417 -1.94 -16.52 -22.89
N THR A 418 -1.18 -15.89 -21.99
CA THR A 418 0.24 -15.57 -22.23
C THR A 418 1.18 -16.76 -22.08
N TYR A 419 0.68 -17.91 -21.62
CA TYR A 419 1.46 -19.13 -21.39
C TYR A 419 1.23 -20.22 -22.45
N GLY A 420 0.57 -19.88 -23.57
CA GLY A 420 0.30 -20.79 -24.68
C GLY A 420 -1.12 -21.33 -24.69
N GLU A 421 -1.31 -22.50 -25.30
CA GLU A 421 -2.61 -23.15 -25.48
C GLU A 421 -3.06 -23.87 -24.19
N ILE A 422 -3.47 -23.08 -23.20
CA ILE A 422 -3.96 -23.58 -21.91
C ILE A 422 -5.48 -23.38 -21.84
N GLU A 423 -6.19 -24.44 -21.50
CA GLU A 423 -7.62 -24.40 -21.22
C GLU A 423 -7.88 -24.68 -19.74
N PRO A 424 -7.92 -23.64 -18.90
CA PRO A 424 -8.23 -23.81 -17.49
C PRO A 424 -9.69 -24.22 -17.30
N ASP A 425 -9.93 -24.93 -16.20
CA ASP A 425 -11.24 -25.48 -15.84
C ASP A 425 -12.12 -24.45 -15.14
N ILE A 426 -11.51 -23.55 -14.37
CA ILE A 426 -12.19 -22.49 -13.60
C ILE A 426 -11.39 -21.18 -13.74
N LEU A 427 -12.09 -20.06 -13.94
CA LEU A 427 -11.49 -18.71 -13.89
C LEU A 427 -12.21 -17.85 -12.86
N CYS A 428 -11.45 -17.16 -12.02
CA CYS A 428 -11.97 -16.12 -11.12
C CYS A 428 -11.69 -14.74 -11.74
N LEU A 429 -12.73 -13.94 -11.95
CA LEU A 429 -12.68 -12.61 -12.58
C LEU A 429 -13.24 -11.51 -11.67
N GLY A 430 -12.73 -10.29 -11.79
CA GLY A 430 -13.23 -9.12 -11.06
C GLY A 430 -12.52 -7.85 -11.47
N LYS A 431 -12.29 -6.93 -10.53
CA LYS A 431 -11.53 -5.67 -10.72
C LYS A 431 -11.84 -4.95 -12.05
N GLY A 432 -10.95 -5.09 -13.04
CA GLY A 432 -11.06 -4.50 -14.37
C GLY A 432 -12.37 -4.82 -15.12
N MET A 433 -13.11 -5.85 -14.70
CA MET A 433 -14.35 -6.26 -15.36
C MET A 433 -15.35 -5.12 -15.53
N ALA A 434 -15.63 -4.37 -14.47
CA ALA A 434 -16.52 -3.20 -14.52
C ALA A 434 -15.78 -1.86 -14.55
N SER A 435 -14.47 -1.86 -14.27
CA SER A 435 -13.63 -0.67 -14.19
C SER A 435 -14.14 0.47 -13.30
N SER A 436 -15.11 0.20 -12.41
CA SER A 436 -15.80 1.23 -11.62
C SER A 436 -16.58 0.67 -10.43
N LEU A 437 -17.54 -0.25 -10.68
CA LEU A 437 -18.47 -0.78 -9.68
C LEU A 437 -18.09 -2.21 -9.21
N PRO A 438 -18.55 -2.64 -8.03
CA PRO A 438 -18.34 -4.00 -7.54
C PRO A 438 -18.98 -5.03 -8.47
N LEU A 439 -18.14 -5.85 -9.11
CA LEU A 439 -18.57 -6.94 -9.96
C LEU A 439 -17.43 -7.95 -10.08
N SER A 440 -17.74 -9.21 -9.83
CA SER A 440 -16.85 -10.36 -10.03
C SER A 440 -17.61 -11.50 -10.72
N ALA A 441 -16.87 -12.49 -11.22
CA ALA A 441 -17.45 -13.64 -11.88
C ALA A 441 -16.59 -14.90 -11.72
N VAL A 442 -17.23 -16.06 -11.79
CA VAL A 442 -16.56 -17.35 -12.00
C VAL A 442 -17.02 -17.92 -13.34
N LEU A 443 -16.06 -18.25 -14.20
CA LEU A 443 -16.30 -18.96 -15.46
C LEU A 443 -15.86 -20.42 -15.30
N SER A 444 -16.70 -21.34 -15.76
CA SER A 444 -16.36 -22.76 -15.82
C SER A 444 -17.23 -23.45 -16.87
N ARG A 445 -16.94 -24.73 -17.10
CA ARG A 445 -17.85 -25.62 -17.83
C ARG A 445 -18.95 -26.11 -16.90
N ASP A 446 -20.10 -26.38 -17.50
CA ASP A 446 -21.32 -26.87 -16.84
C ASP A 446 -21.08 -28.11 -15.97
N GLU A 447 -20.27 -29.07 -16.41
CA GLU A 447 -20.01 -30.29 -15.63
C GLU A 447 -19.36 -30.05 -14.25
N ILE A 448 -18.71 -28.90 -14.05
CA ILE A 448 -18.14 -28.47 -12.76
C ILE A 448 -19.13 -27.59 -12.02
N ILE A 449 -19.56 -26.48 -12.64
CA ILE A 449 -20.31 -25.45 -11.92
C ILE A 449 -21.77 -25.84 -11.64
N ASP A 450 -22.39 -26.65 -12.51
CA ASP A 450 -23.76 -27.15 -12.33
C ASP A 450 -23.78 -28.53 -11.63
N TYR A 451 -22.62 -29.03 -11.17
CA TYR A 451 -22.50 -30.38 -10.58
C TYR A 451 -23.39 -30.53 -9.34
N ASP A 452 -23.23 -29.64 -8.37
CA ASP A 452 -24.03 -29.64 -7.15
C ASP A 452 -25.30 -28.80 -7.38
N LYS A 453 -26.38 -29.48 -7.80
CA LYS A 453 -27.69 -28.86 -8.03
C LYS A 453 -28.30 -28.21 -6.78
N LYS A 454 -27.75 -28.47 -5.59
CA LYS A 454 -28.18 -27.87 -4.33
C LYS A 454 -27.28 -26.70 -3.90
N ALA A 455 -26.16 -26.47 -4.59
CA ALA A 455 -25.26 -25.39 -4.24
C ALA A 455 -25.91 -24.04 -4.59
N ASP A 456 -26.04 -23.18 -3.58
CA ASP A 456 -26.29 -21.78 -3.81
C ASP A 456 -25.01 -21.11 -4.33
N LEU A 457 -25.08 -20.55 -5.54
CA LEU A 457 -23.98 -19.90 -6.25
C LEU A 457 -24.25 -18.40 -6.47
N HIS A 458 -25.20 -17.81 -5.74
CA HIS A 458 -25.55 -16.39 -5.84
C HIS A 458 -25.39 -15.65 -4.52
N GLY A 459 -25.35 -14.32 -4.59
CA GLY A 459 -25.48 -13.41 -3.45
C GLY A 459 -26.60 -12.40 -3.68
N THR A 460 -26.99 -11.67 -2.63
CA THR A 460 -28.09 -10.69 -2.69
C THR A 460 -27.91 -9.63 -3.78
N HIS A 461 -26.69 -9.16 -3.96
CA HIS A 461 -26.35 -8.13 -4.95
C HIS A 461 -25.71 -8.68 -6.23
N SER A 462 -25.55 -10.01 -6.33
CA SER A 462 -24.93 -10.67 -7.48
C SER A 462 -25.64 -10.31 -8.78
N GLY A 463 -24.87 -9.84 -9.76
CA GLY A 463 -25.43 -9.45 -11.06
C GLY A 463 -26.43 -8.29 -10.97
N ASN A 464 -26.26 -7.38 -9.99
CA ASN A 464 -27.05 -6.16 -9.88
C ASN A 464 -27.13 -5.44 -11.25
N PRO A 465 -28.32 -4.92 -11.66
CA PRO A 465 -28.49 -4.27 -12.97
C PRO A 465 -27.49 -3.14 -13.25
N LEU A 466 -27.22 -2.29 -12.25
CA LEU A 466 -26.28 -1.17 -12.35
C LEU A 466 -24.84 -1.64 -12.56
N CYS A 467 -24.39 -2.61 -11.75
CA CYS A 467 -23.08 -3.23 -11.92
C CYS A 467 -22.97 -3.97 -13.27
N SER A 468 -24.05 -4.61 -13.72
CA SER A 468 -24.09 -5.32 -15.00
C SER A 468 -23.98 -4.36 -16.18
N ALA A 469 -24.65 -3.20 -16.13
CA ALA A 469 -24.53 -2.16 -17.14
C ALA A 469 -23.09 -1.61 -17.23
N ALA A 470 -22.47 -1.33 -16.08
CA ALA A 470 -21.07 -0.89 -16.02
C ALA A 470 -20.11 -1.97 -16.57
N GLY A 471 -20.29 -3.22 -16.16
CA GLY A 471 -19.56 -4.38 -16.66
C GLY A 471 -19.65 -4.53 -18.17
N LEU A 472 -20.86 -4.53 -18.72
CA LEU A 472 -21.08 -4.67 -20.16
C LEU A 472 -20.41 -3.54 -20.95
N ALA A 473 -20.56 -2.29 -20.49
CA ALA A 473 -19.91 -1.14 -21.12
C ALA A 473 -18.38 -1.21 -21.06
N SER A 474 -17.82 -1.64 -19.93
CA SER A 474 -16.38 -1.85 -19.74
C SER A 474 -15.85 -2.92 -20.69
N LEU A 475 -16.49 -4.09 -20.78
CA LEU A 475 -16.11 -5.16 -21.70
C LEU A 475 -16.18 -4.70 -23.16
N ASN A 476 -17.24 -3.99 -23.55
CA ASN A 476 -17.37 -3.49 -24.91
C ASN A 476 -16.27 -2.49 -25.26
N PHE A 477 -15.95 -1.57 -24.34
CA PHE A 477 -14.87 -0.60 -24.52
C PHE A 477 -13.50 -1.29 -24.64
N LEU A 478 -13.18 -2.21 -23.72
CA LEU A 478 -11.88 -2.88 -23.69
C LEU A 478 -11.66 -3.84 -24.87
N SER A 479 -12.74 -4.45 -25.39
CA SER A 479 -12.69 -5.36 -26.53
C SER A 479 -12.81 -4.67 -27.89
N ASP A 480 -12.96 -3.35 -27.96
CA ASP A 480 -12.96 -2.61 -29.24
C ASP A 480 -11.58 -2.73 -29.91
N PRO A 481 -11.48 -3.26 -31.16
CA PRO A 481 -10.23 -3.37 -31.92
C PRO A 481 -9.39 -2.10 -31.93
N LYS A 482 -10.01 -0.92 -32.02
CA LYS A 482 -9.28 0.36 -32.02
C LYS A 482 -8.63 0.65 -30.66
N GLN A 483 -9.30 0.27 -29.57
CA GLN A 483 -8.71 0.36 -28.23
C GLN A 483 -7.62 -0.68 -28.03
N ILE A 484 -7.68 -1.84 -28.70
CA ILE A 484 -6.64 -2.88 -28.65
C ILE A 484 -5.36 -2.39 -29.34
N GLU A 485 -5.49 -1.86 -30.55
CA GLU A 485 -4.38 -1.32 -31.31
C GLU A 485 -3.67 -0.21 -30.53
N LYS A 486 -4.43 0.82 -30.10
CA LYS A 486 -3.89 1.96 -29.36
C LYS A 486 -3.16 1.54 -28.07
N ARG A 487 -3.74 0.64 -27.27
CA ARG A 487 -3.09 0.21 -26.02
C ARG A 487 -1.86 -0.66 -26.26
N THR A 488 -1.82 -1.42 -27.36
CA THR A 488 -0.67 -2.28 -27.69
C THR A 488 0.58 -1.46 -27.93
N GLU A 489 0.45 -0.33 -28.62
CA GLU A 489 1.56 0.63 -28.80
C GLU A 489 2.08 1.16 -27.46
N VAL A 490 1.17 1.59 -26.58
CA VAL A 490 1.53 2.12 -25.25
C VAL A 490 2.12 1.03 -24.34
N MET A 491 1.63 -0.21 -24.43
CA MET A 491 2.19 -1.37 -23.72
C MET A 491 3.66 -1.60 -24.07
N ASN A 492 4.03 -1.46 -25.34
CA ASN A 492 5.41 -1.61 -25.77
C ASN A 492 6.30 -0.51 -25.18
N VAL A 493 5.81 0.73 -25.16
CA VAL A 493 6.51 1.85 -24.51
C VAL A 493 6.67 1.61 -23.01
N PHE A 494 5.61 1.21 -22.32
CA PHE A 494 5.62 0.94 -20.88
C PHE A 494 6.65 -0.12 -20.50
N GLN A 495 6.66 -1.25 -21.21
CA GLN A 495 7.62 -2.33 -20.97
C GLN A 495 9.05 -1.90 -21.30
N SER A 496 9.26 -1.22 -22.44
CA SER A 496 10.58 -0.78 -22.87
C SER A 496 11.20 0.29 -21.97
N GLU A 497 10.41 1.20 -21.43
CA GLU A 497 10.92 2.24 -20.53
C GLU A 497 11.22 1.71 -19.14
N LEU A 498 10.40 0.79 -18.63
CA LEU A 498 10.62 0.18 -17.32
C LEU A 498 11.80 -0.79 -17.32
N SER A 499 12.03 -1.55 -18.40
CA SER A 499 13.17 -2.47 -18.47
C SER A 499 14.50 -1.75 -18.32
N LYS A 500 14.61 -0.49 -18.77
CA LYS A 500 15.82 0.34 -18.59
C LYS A 500 16.16 0.58 -17.12
N LEU A 501 15.18 0.52 -16.21
CA LEU A 501 15.43 0.70 -14.77
C LEU A 501 16.25 -0.45 -14.16
N SER A 502 16.47 -1.56 -14.86
CA SER A 502 17.39 -2.61 -14.39
C SER A 502 18.86 -2.16 -14.38
N GLU A 503 19.18 -0.98 -14.90
CA GLU A 503 20.54 -0.40 -14.85
C GLU A 503 20.94 0.08 -13.45
N PHE A 504 19.97 0.33 -12.57
CA PHE A 504 20.21 0.81 -11.21
C PHE A 504 20.61 -0.32 -10.27
N SER A 505 21.70 -0.12 -9.53
CA SER A 505 22.26 -1.13 -8.61
C SER A 505 21.32 -1.49 -7.44
N SER A 506 20.44 -0.58 -7.05
CA SER A 506 19.41 -0.76 -6.02
C SER A 506 18.24 -1.64 -6.47
N ILE A 507 18.08 -1.88 -7.77
CA ILE A 507 17.03 -2.73 -8.33
C ILE A 507 17.58 -4.15 -8.52
N LYS A 508 16.93 -5.11 -7.84
CA LYS A 508 17.20 -6.53 -7.96
C LYS A 508 16.63 -7.13 -9.24
N GLN A 509 15.40 -6.74 -9.59
CA GLN A 509 14.67 -7.29 -10.72
C GLN A 509 13.60 -6.31 -11.20
N VAL A 510 13.46 -6.17 -12.51
CA VAL A 510 12.30 -5.52 -13.14
C VAL A 510 11.44 -6.58 -13.77
N ASN A 511 10.24 -6.79 -13.23
CA ASN A 511 9.23 -7.62 -13.84
C ASN A 511 8.26 -6.72 -14.60
N ALA A 512 8.14 -6.86 -15.92
CA ALA A 512 7.18 -6.09 -16.71
C ALA A 512 6.60 -6.94 -17.86
N ARG A 513 5.27 -6.98 -17.98
CA ARG A 513 4.56 -7.64 -19.09
C ARG A 513 3.23 -6.94 -19.33
N GLY A 514 2.94 -6.54 -20.57
CA GLY A 514 1.77 -5.71 -20.87
C GLY A 514 1.77 -4.40 -20.07
N MET A 515 0.65 -4.03 -19.44
CA MET A 515 0.53 -2.82 -18.59
C MET A 515 0.61 -3.17 -17.09
N ILE A 516 1.48 -4.10 -16.70
CA ILE A 516 1.83 -4.32 -15.30
C ILE A 516 3.34 -4.43 -15.13
N ALA A 517 3.85 -3.88 -14.04
CA ALA A 517 5.21 -4.10 -13.61
C ALA A 517 5.35 -4.18 -12.08
N GLY A 518 6.40 -4.88 -11.66
CA GLY A 518 6.95 -4.89 -10.32
C GLY A 518 8.42 -4.51 -10.38
N LEU A 519 8.78 -3.43 -9.70
CA LEU A 519 10.17 -3.03 -9.49
C LEU A 519 10.60 -3.61 -8.14
N ILE A 520 11.48 -4.60 -8.17
CA ILE A 520 11.98 -5.29 -6.98
C ILE A 520 13.32 -4.67 -6.62
N PHE A 521 13.41 -4.13 -5.42
CA PHE A 521 14.61 -3.52 -4.85
C PHE A 521 15.37 -4.52 -4.00
N ASN A 522 16.64 -4.23 -3.72
CA ASN A 522 17.43 -5.03 -2.77
C ASN A 522 16.95 -4.86 -1.33
N GLU A 523 16.40 -3.68 -1.00
CA GLU A 523 15.97 -3.31 0.35
C GLU A 523 14.57 -2.67 0.35
N SER A 524 13.74 -3.07 1.31
CA SER A 524 12.36 -2.57 1.47
C SER A 524 12.29 -1.08 1.77
N ASP A 525 13.24 -0.56 2.55
CA ASP A 525 13.28 0.87 2.89
C ASP A 525 13.56 1.73 1.66
N THR A 526 14.43 1.24 0.76
CA THR A 526 14.73 1.89 -0.51
C THR A 526 13.50 1.92 -1.42
N ALA A 527 12.79 0.80 -1.56
CA ALA A 527 11.53 0.75 -2.30
C ALA A 527 10.49 1.76 -1.74
N THR A 528 10.37 1.82 -0.41
CA THR A 528 9.44 2.74 0.26
C THR A 528 9.83 4.21 0.02
N LYS A 529 11.11 4.57 0.18
CA LYS A 529 11.61 5.93 -0.09
C LYS A 529 11.36 6.35 -1.54
N VAL A 530 11.63 5.47 -2.50
CA VAL A 530 11.38 5.73 -3.93
C VAL A 530 9.89 5.92 -4.19
N ALA A 531 9.02 5.06 -3.63
CA ALA A 531 7.58 5.18 -3.81
C ALA A 531 7.03 6.51 -3.28
N LEU A 532 7.41 6.89 -2.05
CA LEU A 532 7.02 8.16 -1.44
C LEU A 532 7.59 9.36 -2.21
N GLY A 533 8.81 9.24 -2.74
CA GLY A 533 9.41 10.24 -3.62
C GLY A 533 8.62 10.45 -4.92
N CYS A 534 8.18 9.36 -5.56
CA CYS A 534 7.33 9.41 -6.75
C CYS A 534 6.02 10.13 -6.47
N ILE A 535 5.37 9.77 -5.36
CA ILE A 535 4.09 10.35 -4.92
C ILE A 535 4.24 11.85 -4.66
N ASN A 536 5.28 12.26 -3.93
CA ASN A 536 5.61 13.68 -3.70
C ASN A 536 5.87 14.45 -5.01
N ARG A 537 6.32 13.77 -6.06
CA ARG A 537 6.59 14.35 -7.38
C ARG A 537 5.42 14.17 -8.36
N GLY A 538 4.24 13.77 -7.91
CA GLY A 538 3.05 13.74 -8.75
C GLY A 538 2.85 12.45 -9.56
N VAL A 539 3.43 11.33 -9.13
CA VAL A 539 3.22 10.00 -9.72
C VAL A 539 2.78 9.02 -8.64
N LEU A 540 1.54 8.53 -8.72
CA LEU A 540 1.02 7.53 -7.80
C LEU A 540 1.51 6.16 -8.22
N VAL A 541 2.16 5.45 -7.30
CA VAL A 541 2.62 4.07 -7.46
C VAL A 541 2.10 3.24 -6.29
N VAL A 542 2.00 1.93 -6.46
CA VAL A 542 1.59 1.05 -5.35
C VAL A 542 2.83 0.75 -4.51
N CYS A 543 2.92 1.40 -3.35
CA CYS A 543 3.88 1.06 -2.31
C CYS A 543 3.41 -0.23 -1.60
N THR A 544 4.15 -1.33 -1.76
CA THR A 544 3.78 -2.59 -1.12
C THR A 544 4.21 -2.68 0.35
N PHE A 545 5.04 -1.72 0.80
CA PHE A 545 5.75 -1.75 2.08
C PHE A 545 6.62 -3.01 2.25
N ARG A 546 7.02 -3.58 1.13
CA ARG A 546 8.02 -4.64 0.98
C ARG A 546 9.14 -4.12 0.09
N GLU A 547 9.94 -5.02 -0.46
CA GLU A 547 10.98 -4.71 -1.43
C GLU A 547 10.45 -4.31 -2.81
N SER A 548 9.12 -4.21 -3.04
CA SER A 548 8.55 -3.95 -4.36
C SER A 548 7.71 -2.69 -4.48
N ILE A 549 7.80 -2.05 -5.66
CA ILE A 549 6.82 -1.07 -6.14
C ILE A 549 6.04 -1.72 -7.29
N LYS A 550 4.70 -1.66 -7.25
CA LYS A 550 3.88 -2.13 -8.36
C LYS A 550 3.32 -0.98 -9.19
N LEU A 551 3.24 -1.22 -10.49
CA LEU A 551 2.74 -0.30 -11.49
C LEU A 551 1.70 -1.02 -12.36
N ALA A 552 0.53 -0.42 -12.50
CA ALA A 552 -0.50 -0.82 -13.45
C ALA A 552 -1.40 0.40 -13.73
N PRO A 553 -0.97 1.35 -14.57
CA PRO A 553 -1.82 2.51 -14.93
C PRO A 553 -3.09 2.06 -15.66
N PRO A 554 -4.14 2.88 -15.77
CA PRO A 554 -5.23 2.61 -16.69
C PRO A 554 -4.74 2.30 -18.12
N LEU A 555 -5.40 1.38 -18.83
CA LEU A 555 -4.97 0.94 -20.17
C LEU A 555 -5.12 2.04 -21.22
N THR A 556 -5.81 3.12 -20.86
CA THR A 556 -6.03 4.33 -21.65
C THR A 556 -4.94 5.39 -21.50
N ILE A 557 -3.94 5.17 -20.60
CA ILE A 557 -2.78 6.05 -20.45
C ILE A 557 -2.07 6.28 -21.78
N THR A 558 -1.49 7.46 -21.97
CA THR A 558 -0.78 7.81 -23.19
C THR A 558 0.73 7.57 -23.06
N ALA A 559 1.41 7.33 -24.17
CA ALA A 559 2.86 7.10 -24.19
C ALA A 559 3.65 8.26 -23.57
N ASP A 560 3.25 9.51 -23.81
CA ASP A 560 3.89 10.68 -23.20
C ASP A 560 3.68 10.79 -21.68
N ALA A 561 2.54 10.33 -21.16
CA ALA A 561 2.33 10.22 -19.72
C ALA A 561 3.18 9.08 -19.11
N VAL A 562 3.36 7.98 -19.84
CA VAL A 562 4.28 6.89 -19.44
C VAL A 562 5.72 7.38 -19.37
N TYR A 563 6.22 8.06 -20.41
CA TYR A 563 7.57 8.64 -20.40
C TYR A 563 7.77 9.59 -19.21
N GLU A 564 6.79 10.44 -18.94
CA GLU A 564 6.86 11.37 -17.82
C GLU A 564 6.88 10.63 -16.47
N ALA A 565 6.01 9.65 -16.27
CA ALA A 565 5.94 8.89 -15.03
C ALA A 565 7.21 8.07 -14.77
N VAL A 566 7.71 7.35 -15.80
CA VAL A 566 8.95 6.57 -15.69
C VAL A 566 10.16 7.47 -15.48
N GLY A 567 10.20 8.66 -16.09
CA GLY A 567 11.23 9.66 -15.81
C GLY A 567 11.27 10.08 -14.34
N VAL A 568 10.11 10.32 -13.72
CA VAL A 568 10.03 10.64 -12.28
C VAL A 568 10.50 9.45 -11.43
N ILE A 569 10.11 8.22 -11.78
CA ILE A 569 10.54 7.01 -11.07
C ILE A 569 12.07 6.88 -11.14
N ARG A 570 12.65 7.02 -12.33
CA ARG A 570 14.11 7.00 -12.58
C ARG A 570 14.83 8.03 -11.72
N ASP A 571 14.35 9.28 -11.69
CA ASP A 571 14.93 10.34 -10.85
C ASP A 571 14.90 9.97 -9.36
N CYS A 572 13.79 9.39 -8.88
CA CYS A 572 13.66 9.00 -7.47
C CYS A 572 14.63 7.89 -7.08
N ILE A 573 14.81 6.89 -7.95
CA ILE A 573 15.79 5.82 -7.75
C ILE A 573 17.20 6.42 -7.71
N ALA A 574 17.57 7.22 -8.72
CA ALA A 574 18.89 7.84 -8.83
C ALA A 574 19.24 8.75 -7.64
N ASN A 575 18.25 9.47 -7.09
CA ASN A 575 18.47 10.32 -5.91
C ASN A 575 18.64 9.49 -4.64
N THR A 576 17.99 8.33 -4.54
CA THR A 576 18.09 7.47 -3.37
C THR A 576 19.43 6.73 -3.32
N GLU A 577 20.04 6.40 -4.47
CA GLU A 577 21.38 5.80 -4.52
C GLU A 577 22.53 6.78 -4.22
N LYS A 578 22.29 8.08 -4.37
CA LYS A 578 23.29 9.14 -4.09
C LYS A 578 23.32 9.60 -2.64
N ALA A 579 22.26 9.31 -1.88
CA ALA A 579 22.08 9.69 -0.49
C ALA A 579 22.59 8.57 0.42
#